data_AF-A0A7S2V7N6-F1
#
_entry.id   AF-A0A7S2V7N6-F1
#
_cell.length_a   1.000
_cell.length_b   1.000
_cell.length_c   1.000
_cell.angle_alpha   90.00
_cell.angle_beta   90.00
_cell.angle_gamma   90.00
#
_symmetry.space_group_name_H-M   'P 1'
#
loop_
_entity.id
_entity.type
_entity.pdbx_description
1 polymer ?
#
loop_
_entity_poly.entity_id
_entity_poly.type
_entity_poly.pdbx_seq_one_letter_code
_entity_poly.pdbx_strand_id
1 'polypeptide(L)'
;MAHIPVEPAFRGLANHGFTKGLSDAMAEHADLFAQRIWILDNSGSMQIGDGHRIVETSDGKIEAQAVTRWEELQQTVLHHAEMAGVMGMQTHFRLLNYPGERIGVQEFTVAEQGGDLAQEMRQARNILQRTKPAGVTPLTDHILNIEQTIRLFKQELAVSDKKVAIVIATDGLPTDPGGDEGERTKQEFVNALKLLEDLPVWVVVRLCTNDSKVADFYNQLDSLLELSLEVLDDHEGEAREVMRHNKWLNYALPLHRCREVGFQHRLFDLLDERKFTVTEIQEFCAILFGNTAVETWPDPALQWKDFAECLKVQLAHEREHWDPTKGKMAPWINVRLLTQIYGKKSKNGAGGGSGGLRSLGCILGVKPRKTES
;
A
#
# COMPACT_ATOMS: atom_id res chain seq x y z
N MET A 1 -4.80 -0.82 26.23
CA MET A 1 -4.73 -1.37 24.86
C MET A 1 -3.74 -2.52 24.89
N ALA A 2 -4.10 -3.68 24.35
CA ALA A 2 -3.16 -4.80 24.25
C ALA A 2 -2.20 -4.49 23.09
N HIS A 3 -0.93 -4.20 23.40
CA HIS A 3 0.12 -4.18 22.40
C HIS A 3 0.14 -5.57 21.75
N ILE A 4 -0.15 -5.63 20.45
CA ILE A 4 0.08 -6.85 19.68
C ILE A 4 1.60 -7.01 19.66
N PRO A 5 2.15 -8.16 20.10
CA PRO A 5 3.59 -8.32 20.08
C PRO A 5 4.05 -8.25 18.61
N VAL A 6 5.10 -7.47 18.35
CA VAL A 6 5.64 -7.21 17.00
C VAL A 6 6.00 -8.53 16.28
N GLU A 7 6.39 -9.55 17.02
CA GLU A 7 6.86 -10.85 16.53
C GLU A 7 5.75 -11.68 15.81
N PRO A 8 4.53 -11.88 16.36
CA PRO A 8 3.37 -12.41 15.64
C PRO A 8 3.00 -11.67 14.35
N ALA A 9 2.95 -10.34 14.39
CA ALA A 9 2.59 -9.52 13.23
C ALA A 9 3.62 -9.67 12.10
N PHE A 10 4.92 -9.65 12.44
CA PHE A 10 6.02 -9.89 11.51
C PHE A 10 5.88 -11.25 10.79
N ARG A 11 5.65 -12.34 11.52
CA ARG A 11 5.52 -13.67 10.91
C ARG A 11 4.31 -13.76 9.99
N GLY A 12 3.22 -13.07 10.31
CA GLY A 12 2.06 -12.99 9.44
C GLY A 12 2.38 -12.25 8.15
N LEU A 13 2.94 -11.04 8.23
CA LEU A 13 3.26 -10.20 7.07
C LEU A 13 4.34 -10.82 6.16
N ALA A 14 5.30 -11.55 6.71
CA ALA A 14 6.29 -12.30 5.92
C ALA A 14 5.63 -13.31 4.96
N ASN A 15 4.52 -13.95 5.36
CA ASN A 15 3.76 -14.84 4.48
C ASN A 15 3.09 -14.08 3.32
N HIS A 16 2.77 -12.80 3.52
CA HIS A 16 2.29 -11.89 2.47
C HIS A 16 3.43 -11.31 1.61
N GLY A 17 4.68 -11.72 1.85
CA GLY A 17 5.85 -11.29 1.09
C GLY A 17 6.45 -9.96 1.54
N PHE A 18 6.08 -9.45 2.71
CA PHE A 18 6.72 -8.26 3.26
C PHE A 18 8.14 -8.62 3.71
N THR A 19 9.08 -7.72 3.47
CA THR A 19 10.42 -7.78 4.07
C THR A 19 10.32 -7.49 5.56
N LYS A 20 11.39 -7.79 6.31
CA LYS A 20 11.44 -7.48 7.74
C LYS A 20 11.29 -5.99 8.03
N GLY A 21 12.07 -5.15 7.37
CA GLY A 21 11.98 -3.71 7.59
C GLY A 21 10.59 -3.16 7.29
N LEU A 22 9.98 -3.60 6.20
CA LEU A 22 8.65 -3.12 5.81
C LEU A 22 7.58 -3.59 6.80
N SER A 23 7.71 -4.80 7.33
CA SER A 23 6.82 -5.32 8.37
C SER A 23 6.95 -4.53 9.68
N ASP A 24 8.19 -4.21 10.09
CA ASP A 24 8.46 -3.41 11.28
C ASP A 24 7.88 -2.00 11.12
N ALA A 25 8.15 -1.34 9.98
CA ALA A 25 7.60 -0.03 9.65
C ALA A 25 6.08 -0.01 9.63
N MET A 26 5.46 -1.05 9.05
CA MET A 26 4.01 -1.21 9.04
C MET A 26 3.42 -1.38 10.45
N ALA A 27 4.07 -2.17 11.30
CA ALA A 27 3.62 -2.37 12.68
C ALA A 27 3.69 -1.07 13.50
N GLU A 28 4.78 -0.31 13.36
CA GLU A 28 4.91 1.01 14.00
C GLU A 28 3.84 1.99 13.49
N HIS A 29 3.57 1.98 12.18
CA HIS A 29 2.57 2.86 11.57
C HIS A 29 1.12 2.45 11.88
N ALA A 30 0.87 1.17 12.16
CA ALA A 30 -0.48 0.69 12.46
C ALA A 30 -1.09 1.39 13.68
N ASP A 31 -0.27 1.71 14.68
CA ASP A 31 -0.69 2.32 15.93
C ASP A 31 -1.12 3.81 15.78
N LEU A 32 -0.69 4.48 14.71
CA LEU A 32 -1.09 5.87 14.39
C LEU A 32 -2.58 5.99 14.05
N PHE A 33 -3.23 4.89 13.71
CA PHE A 33 -4.65 4.88 13.37
C PHE A 33 -5.48 4.19 14.44
N ALA A 34 -6.61 4.81 14.78
CA ALA A 34 -7.62 4.20 15.63
C ALA A 34 -8.38 3.10 14.88
N GLN A 35 -8.70 3.37 13.61
CA GLN A 35 -9.40 2.44 12.73
C GLN A 35 -9.18 2.82 11.27
N ARG A 36 -9.55 1.88 10.38
CA ARG A 36 -9.57 2.06 8.93
C ARG A 36 -10.97 1.85 8.40
N ILE A 37 -11.38 2.63 7.41
CA ILE A 37 -12.69 2.55 6.77
C ILE A 37 -12.47 2.43 5.27
N TRP A 38 -12.84 1.31 4.68
CA TRP A 38 -12.83 1.06 3.26
C TRP A 38 -14.22 1.27 2.67
N ILE A 39 -14.34 2.19 1.72
CA ILE A 39 -15.49 2.34 0.84
C ILE A 39 -15.22 1.53 -0.41
N LEU A 40 -16.08 0.55 -0.68
CA LEU A 40 -15.91 -0.44 -1.73
C LEU A 40 -16.94 -0.22 -2.83
N ASP A 41 -16.47 0.19 -4.00
CA ASP A 41 -17.32 0.31 -5.16
C ASP A 41 -17.77 -1.06 -5.66
N ASN A 42 -19.07 -1.27 -5.57
CA ASN A 42 -19.78 -2.41 -6.16
C ASN A 42 -20.88 -1.91 -7.10
N SER A 43 -20.70 -0.75 -7.76
CA SER A 43 -21.59 -0.22 -8.78
C SER A 43 -21.55 -1.04 -10.07
N GLY A 44 -22.44 -0.76 -11.03
CA GLY A 44 -22.51 -1.52 -12.28
C GLY A 44 -21.24 -1.49 -13.13
N SER A 45 -20.46 -0.39 -13.10
CA SER A 45 -19.25 -0.21 -13.90
C SER A 45 -18.12 -1.18 -13.50
N MET A 46 -18.12 -1.64 -12.26
CA MET A 46 -17.14 -2.60 -11.75
C MET A 46 -17.20 -3.99 -12.43
N GLN A 47 -18.19 -4.25 -13.30
CA GLN A 47 -18.25 -5.44 -14.16
C GLN A 47 -17.33 -5.38 -15.39
N ILE A 48 -16.72 -4.23 -15.69
CA ILE A 48 -15.80 -4.09 -16.83
C ILE A 48 -14.59 -5.01 -16.63
N GLY A 49 -14.21 -5.72 -17.70
CA GLY A 49 -13.19 -6.77 -17.72
C GLY A 49 -11.77 -6.30 -18.05
N ASP A 50 -11.35 -5.15 -17.49
CA ASP A 50 -10.03 -4.55 -17.66
C ASP A 50 -9.19 -4.57 -16.37
N GLY A 51 -9.64 -5.29 -15.34
CA GLY A 51 -8.89 -5.53 -14.11
C GLY A 51 -7.89 -6.69 -14.26
N HIS A 52 -6.95 -6.80 -13.33
CA HIS A 52 -5.86 -7.76 -13.37
C HIS A 52 -5.62 -8.41 -12.01
N ARG A 53 -5.45 -9.73 -11.98
CA ARG A 53 -4.99 -10.47 -10.80
C ARG A 53 -3.72 -11.24 -11.07
N ILE A 54 -2.87 -11.36 -10.07
CA ILE A 54 -1.70 -12.24 -10.11
C ILE A 54 -2.13 -13.61 -9.63
N VAL A 55 -1.93 -14.64 -10.46
CA VAL A 55 -2.27 -16.04 -10.14
C VAL A 55 -1.07 -16.95 -10.33
N GLU A 56 -1.00 -17.97 -9.49
CA GLU A 56 -0.13 -19.11 -9.73
C GLU A 56 -0.91 -20.18 -10.51
N THR A 57 -0.41 -20.52 -11.67
CA THR A 57 -0.96 -21.53 -12.57
C THR A 57 -0.68 -22.94 -12.05
N SER A 58 -1.37 -23.93 -12.61
CA SER A 58 -1.20 -25.34 -12.21
C SER A 58 0.22 -25.89 -12.47
N ASP A 59 1.00 -25.27 -13.36
CA ASP A 59 2.41 -25.58 -13.60
C ASP A 59 3.38 -24.74 -12.74
N GLY A 60 2.88 -24.01 -11.74
CA GLY A 60 3.67 -23.22 -10.80
C GLY A 60 4.23 -21.92 -11.39
N LYS A 61 3.77 -21.51 -12.58
CA LYS A 61 4.13 -20.20 -13.13
C LYS A 61 3.23 -19.13 -12.54
N ILE A 62 3.84 -18.01 -12.18
CA ILE A 62 3.10 -16.80 -11.78
C ILE A 62 2.83 -16.00 -13.04
N GLU A 63 1.57 -15.64 -13.28
CA GLU A 63 1.15 -14.79 -14.39
C GLU A 63 0.04 -13.81 -13.99
N ALA A 64 -0.11 -12.74 -14.77
CA ALA A 64 -1.23 -11.83 -14.66
C ALA A 64 -2.42 -12.38 -15.47
N GLN A 65 -3.59 -12.38 -14.87
CA GLN A 65 -4.85 -12.83 -15.48
C GLN A 65 -5.85 -11.67 -15.51
N ALA A 66 -6.40 -11.40 -16.68
CA ALA A 66 -7.48 -10.43 -16.86
C ALA A 66 -8.75 -10.90 -16.15
N VAL A 67 -9.38 -10.00 -15.41
CA VAL A 67 -10.58 -10.20 -14.60
C VAL A 67 -11.44 -8.94 -14.63
N THR A 68 -12.62 -8.99 -14.02
CA THR A 68 -13.39 -7.77 -13.77
C THR A 68 -12.72 -6.89 -12.72
N ARG A 69 -12.97 -5.58 -12.78
CA ARG A 69 -12.55 -4.62 -11.73
C ARG A 69 -13.02 -5.07 -10.34
N TRP A 70 -14.23 -5.61 -10.26
CA TRP A 70 -14.77 -6.17 -9.01
C TRP A 70 -13.98 -7.37 -8.49
N GLU A 71 -13.62 -8.32 -9.35
CA GLU A 71 -12.84 -9.49 -8.94
C GLU A 71 -11.43 -9.12 -8.45
N GLU A 72 -10.82 -8.12 -9.08
CA GLU A 72 -9.56 -7.55 -8.60
C GLU A 72 -9.75 -6.87 -7.23
N LEU A 73 -10.77 -6.02 -7.08
CA LEU A 73 -11.06 -5.36 -5.81
C LEU A 73 -11.38 -6.36 -4.70
N GLN A 74 -12.12 -7.43 -4.99
CA GLN A 74 -12.38 -8.52 -4.04
C GLN A 74 -11.08 -9.15 -3.52
N GLN A 75 -10.13 -9.46 -4.41
CA GLN A 75 -8.84 -10.03 -4.02
C GLN A 75 -8.06 -9.04 -3.14
N THR A 76 -8.03 -7.77 -3.53
CA THR A 76 -7.41 -6.67 -2.79
C THR A 76 -7.99 -6.55 -1.38
N VAL A 77 -9.31 -6.47 -1.26
CA VAL A 77 -10.01 -6.31 0.03
C VAL A 77 -9.82 -7.54 0.93
N LEU A 78 -9.86 -8.75 0.37
CA LEU A 78 -9.60 -9.96 1.14
C LEU A 78 -8.17 -10.00 1.68
N HIS A 79 -7.20 -9.53 0.89
CA HIS A 79 -5.82 -9.40 1.34
C HIS A 79 -5.70 -8.38 2.49
N HIS A 80 -6.36 -7.22 2.37
CA HIS A 80 -6.38 -6.22 3.44
C HIS A 80 -7.10 -6.68 4.69
N ALA A 81 -8.16 -7.50 4.56
CA ALA A 81 -8.82 -8.14 5.70
C ALA A 81 -7.88 -9.14 6.41
N GLU A 82 -7.11 -9.93 5.66
CA GLU A 82 -6.09 -10.82 6.23
C GLU A 82 -4.99 -10.03 6.95
N MET A 83 -4.47 -8.97 6.32
CA MET A 83 -3.50 -8.06 6.94
C MET A 83 -4.05 -7.40 8.21
N ALA A 84 -5.30 -6.94 8.17
CA ALA A 84 -5.99 -6.38 9.33
C ALA A 84 -6.05 -7.37 10.49
N GLY A 85 -6.35 -8.64 10.22
CA GLY A 85 -6.33 -9.71 11.22
C GLY A 85 -4.94 -9.97 11.81
N VAL A 86 -3.91 -10.04 10.95
CA VAL A 86 -2.52 -10.27 11.37
C VAL A 86 -1.99 -9.14 12.25
N MET A 87 -2.28 -7.91 11.86
CA MET A 87 -1.79 -6.70 12.53
C MET A 87 -2.75 -6.19 13.62
N GLY A 88 -3.90 -6.83 13.80
CA GLY A 88 -5.01 -6.39 14.65
C GLY A 88 -5.45 -4.94 14.38
N MET A 89 -5.48 -4.55 13.11
CA MET A 89 -5.97 -3.25 12.67
C MET A 89 -7.48 -3.32 12.47
N GLN A 90 -8.26 -2.77 13.40
CA GLN A 90 -9.71 -2.71 13.22
C GLN A 90 -10.05 -1.98 11.91
N THR A 91 -10.68 -2.73 11.00
CA THR A 91 -10.94 -2.28 9.63
C THR A 91 -12.40 -2.53 9.28
N HIS A 92 -13.11 -1.44 8.99
CA HIS A 92 -14.48 -1.45 8.52
C HIS A 92 -14.51 -1.44 7.00
N PHE A 93 -15.32 -2.30 6.40
CA PHE A 93 -15.54 -2.37 4.96
C PHE A 93 -17.01 -2.07 4.66
N ARG A 94 -17.25 -1.13 3.76
CA ARG A 94 -18.56 -0.59 3.43
C ARG A 94 -18.77 -0.62 1.92
N LEU A 95 -19.72 -1.42 1.46
CA LEU A 95 -20.11 -1.46 0.05
C LEU A 95 -20.90 -0.19 -0.31
N LEU A 96 -20.65 0.37 -1.50
CA LEU A 96 -21.38 1.54 -1.98
C LEU A 96 -22.89 1.27 -2.07
N ASN A 97 -23.25 0.12 -2.61
CA ASN A 97 -24.61 -0.35 -2.81
C ASN A 97 -24.90 -1.53 -1.90
N TYR A 98 -26.10 -1.57 -1.32
CA TYR A 98 -26.54 -2.70 -0.50
C TYR A 98 -26.52 -4.00 -1.32
N PRO A 99 -25.79 -5.04 -0.90
CA PRO A 99 -25.64 -6.26 -1.70
C PRO A 99 -26.92 -7.12 -1.71
N GLY A 100 -27.91 -6.79 -0.89
CA GLY A 100 -29.18 -7.51 -0.79
C GLY A 100 -29.23 -8.46 0.40
N GLU A 101 -30.44 -8.64 0.94
CA GLU A 101 -30.71 -9.38 2.19
C GLU A 101 -30.19 -10.82 2.20
N ARG A 102 -30.20 -11.48 1.03
CA ARG A 102 -29.71 -12.86 0.90
C ARG A 102 -28.18 -12.97 0.90
N ILE A 103 -27.46 -11.88 0.64
CA ILE A 103 -26.01 -11.85 0.55
C ILE A 103 -25.42 -11.46 1.91
N GLY A 104 -25.89 -10.35 2.49
CA GLY A 104 -25.48 -9.92 3.82
C GLY A 104 -25.65 -8.43 4.04
N VAL A 105 -24.95 -7.93 5.05
CA VAL A 105 -24.90 -6.52 5.44
C VAL A 105 -24.09 -5.68 4.45
N GLN A 106 -24.39 -4.39 4.36
CA GLN A 106 -23.62 -3.43 3.56
C GLN A 106 -22.24 -3.13 4.18
N GLU A 107 -22.15 -3.28 5.50
CA GLU A 107 -20.96 -2.97 6.29
C GLU A 107 -20.54 -4.17 7.13
N PHE A 108 -19.25 -4.48 7.15
CA PHE A 108 -18.67 -5.52 7.99
C PHE A 108 -17.30 -5.09 8.51
N THR A 109 -16.88 -5.67 9.63
CA THR A 109 -15.63 -5.32 10.32
C THR A 109 -14.72 -6.54 10.39
N VAL A 110 -13.41 -6.32 10.33
CA VAL A 110 -12.37 -7.32 10.59
C VAL A 110 -11.40 -6.77 11.62
N ALA A 111 -10.92 -7.65 12.50
CA ALA A 111 -10.11 -7.34 13.67
C ALA A 111 -10.85 -6.40 14.65
N GLU A 112 -12.13 -6.66 14.88
CA GLU A 112 -12.89 -5.93 15.89
C GLU A 112 -12.38 -6.30 17.29
N GLN A 113 -12.29 -5.30 18.18
CA GLN A 113 -11.79 -5.54 19.52
C GLN A 113 -12.69 -6.53 20.29
N GLY A 114 -12.16 -7.72 20.58
CA GLY A 114 -12.89 -8.79 21.26
C GLY A 114 -13.78 -9.63 20.34
N GLY A 115 -13.70 -9.44 19.03
CA GLY A 115 -14.41 -10.22 18.03
C GLY A 115 -13.76 -11.58 17.74
N ASP A 116 -14.50 -12.45 17.04
CA ASP A 116 -13.99 -13.72 16.51
C ASP A 116 -13.46 -13.49 15.09
N LEU A 117 -12.15 -13.28 14.98
CA LEU A 117 -11.46 -13.04 13.70
C LEU A 117 -11.76 -14.13 12.66
N ALA A 118 -11.90 -15.39 13.06
CA ALA A 118 -12.20 -16.45 12.10
C ALA A 118 -13.63 -16.32 11.55
N GLN A 119 -14.59 -15.90 12.39
CA GLN A 119 -15.96 -15.60 11.95
C GLN A 119 -16.01 -14.35 11.07
N GLU A 120 -15.33 -13.28 11.45
CA GLU A 120 -15.23 -12.03 10.68
C GLU A 120 -14.68 -12.29 9.28
N MET A 121 -13.58 -13.04 9.17
CA MET A 121 -12.98 -13.41 7.88
C MET A 121 -13.90 -14.28 7.02
N ARG A 122 -14.66 -15.21 7.63
CA ARG A 122 -15.68 -15.99 6.92
C ARG A 122 -16.80 -15.11 6.40
N GLN A 123 -17.26 -14.15 7.20
CA GLN A 123 -18.30 -13.20 6.82
C GLN A 123 -17.83 -12.30 5.67
N ALA A 124 -16.65 -11.69 5.79
CA ALA A 124 -16.04 -10.86 4.75
C ALA A 124 -15.96 -11.63 3.41
N ARG A 125 -15.44 -12.85 3.42
CA ARG A 125 -15.34 -13.71 2.23
C ARG A 125 -16.71 -14.02 1.63
N ASN A 126 -17.69 -14.37 2.45
CA ASN A 126 -19.04 -14.67 1.99
C ASN A 126 -19.73 -13.45 1.36
N ILE A 127 -19.64 -12.28 1.98
CA ILE A 127 -20.25 -11.04 1.48
C ILE A 127 -19.60 -10.67 0.15
N LEU A 128 -18.27 -10.59 0.11
CA LEU A 128 -17.55 -10.18 -1.09
C LEU A 128 -17.82 -11.12 -2.26
N GLN A 129 -17.63 -12.43 -2.08
CA GLN A 129 -17.77 -13.42 -3.17
C GLN A 129 -19.20 -13.52 -3.73
N ARG A 130 -20.22 -13.25 -2.91
CA ARG A 130 -21.62 -13.38 -3.32
C ARG A 130 -22.21 -12.06 -3.83
N THR A 131 -21.57 -10.92 -3.52
CA THR A 131 -21.96 -9.61 -4.04
C THR A 131 -21.73 -9.56 -5.55
N LYS A 132 -22.74 -9.06 -6.26
CA LYS A 132 -22.66 -8.77 -7.70
C LYS A 132 -22.69 -7.26 -7.88
N PRO A 133 -21.78 -6.68 -8.67
CA PRO A 133 -21.78 -5.24 -8.86
C PRO A 133 -23.05 -4.76 -9.56
N ALA A 134 -23.69 -3.73 -9.01
CA ALA A 134 -24.94 -3.15 -9.50
C ALA A 134 -25.17 -1.79 -8.83
N GLY A 135 -26.03 -0.97 -9.42
CA GLY A 135 -26.40 0.34 -8.86
C GLY A 135 -25.42 1.44 -9.26
N VAL A 136 -25.44 2.51 -8.49
CA VAL A 136 -24.76 3.79 -8.76
C VAL A 136 -23.54 3.95 -7.86
N THR A 137 -22.87 5.10 -7.91
CA THR A 137 -21.63 5.43 -7.19
C THR A 137 -21.89 6.58 -6.20
N PRO A 138 -22.66 6.37 -5.11
CA PRO A 138 -23.13 7.43 -4.20
C PRO A 138 -22.06 7.86 -3.20
N LEU A 139 -20.84 8.16 -3.68
CA LEU A 139 -19.68 8.45 -2.83
C LEU A 139 -19.92 9.61 -1.85
N THR A 140 -20.63 10.66 -2.29
CA THR A 140 -20.96 11.83 -1.46
C THR A 140 -21.65 11.43 -0.16
N ASP A 141 -22.69 10.60 -0.23
CA ASP A 141 -23.45 10.18 0.94
C ASP A 141 -22.59 9.36 1.90
N HIS A 142 -21.74 8.46 1.36
CA HIS A 142 -20.84 7.66 2.18
C HIS A 142 -19.82 8.53 2.94
N ILE A 143 -19.25 9.54 2.28
CA ILE A 143 -18.34 10.49 2.92
C ILE A 143 -19.06 11.29 4.01
N LEU A 144 -20.26 11.81 3.75
CA LEU A 144 -21.03 12.54 4.75
C LEU A 144 -21.36 11.68 5.99
N ASN A 145 -21.69 10.40 5.79
CA ASN A 145 -21.94 9.48 6.91
C ASN A 145 -20.66 9.18 7.72
N ILE A 146 -19.53 8.98 7.04
CA ILE A 146 -18.22 8.75 7.68
C ILE A 146 -17.79 9.99 8.48
N GLU A 147 -17.91 11.16 7.87
CA GLU A 147 -17.62 12.46 8.48
C GLU A 147 -18.40 12.63 9.80
N GLN A 148 -19.72 12.43 9.76
CA GLN A 148 -20.57 12.53 10.95
C GLN A 148 -20.13 11.55 12.03
N THR A 149 -19.81 10.31 11.64
CA THR A 149 -19.36 9.26 12.56
C THR A 149 -18.05 9.66 13.24
N ILE A 150 -17.04 10.06 12.46
CA ILE A 150 -15.72 10.48 12.98
C ILE A 150 -15.84 11.72 13.87
N ARG A 151 -16.72 12.67 13.52
CA ARG A 151 -16.93 13.87 14.32
C ARG A 151 -17.39 13.55 15.74
N LEU A 152 -18.14 12.47 15.97
CA LEU A 152 -18.60 12.06 17.30
C LEU A 152 -17.46 11.69 18.25
N PHE A 153 -16.37 11.12 17.74
CA PHE A 153 -15.21 10.70 18.55
C PHE A 153 -13.92 11.49 18.22
N LYS A 154 -14.05 12.64 17.54
CA LYS A 154 -12.92 13.54 17.22
C LYS A 154 -12.07 13.88 18.45
N GLN A 155 -12.69 14.12 19.60
CA GLN A 155 -11.97 14.44 20.84
C GLN A 155 -11.14 13.26 21.35
N GLU A 156 -11.66 12.03 21.25
CA GLU A 156 -10.94 10.82 21.65
C GLU A 156 -9.74 10.55 20.73
N LEU A 157 -9.90 10.77 19.42
CA LEU A 157 -8.81 10.72 18.45
C LEU A 157 -7.71 11.73 18.80
N ALA A 158 -8.08 12.97 19.11
CA ALA A 158 -7.12 14.00 19.49
C ALA A 158 -6.39 13.68 20.81
N VAL A 159 -7.08 13.14 21.81
CA VAL A 159 -6.46 12.75 23.10
C VAL A 159 -5.52 11.56 22.93
N SER A 160 -5.86 10.63 22.04
CA SER A 160 -5.05 9.45 21.75
C SER A 160 -3.95 9.68 20.70
N ASP A 161 -3.89 10.88 20.11
CA ASP A 161 -3.02 11.23 18.98
C ASP A 161 -3.16 10.26 17.80
N LYS A 162 -4.40 9.81 17.54
CA LYS A 162 -4.73 8.85 16.48
C LYS A 162 -5.52 9.50 15.36
N LYS A 163 -5.38 8.92 14.17
CA LYS A 163 -6.17 9.27 12.99
C LYS A 163 -7.15 8.16 12.59
N VAL A 164 -8.01 8.43 11.63
CA VAL A 164 -8.78 7.41 10.89
C VAL A 164 -8.30 7.38 9.44
N ALA A 165 -7.94 6.21 8.92
CA ALA A 165 -7.66 6.07 7.50
C ALA A 165 -8.96 5.77 6.74
N ILE A 166 -9.26 6.53 5.69
CA ILE A 166 -10.41 6.33 4.82
C ILE A 166 -9.89 5.93 3.45
N VAL A 167 -10.18 4.70 3.01
CA VAL A 167 -9.77 4.18 1.71
C VAL A 167 -10.99 4.15 0.81
N ILE A 168 -10.97 4.92 -0.28
CA ILE A 168 -12.04 5.00 -1.27
C ILE A 168 -11.59 4.19 -2.49
N ALA A 169 -12.10 2.97 -2.63
CA ALA A 169 -11.82 2.14 -3.80
C ALA A 169 -12.96 2.25 -4.81
N THR A 170 -12.73 2.95 -5.93
CA THR A 170 -13.78 3.25 -6.94
C THR A 170 -13.25 3.25 -8.36
N ASP A 171 -14.10 2.92 -9.33
CA ASP A 171 -13.79 2.96 -10.76
C ASP A 171 -14.44 4.14 -11.50
N GLY A 172 -15.14 5.02 -10.78
CA GLY A 172 -15.99 6.04 -11.37
C GLY A 172 -16.03 7.36 -10.60
N LEU A 173 -16.75 8.30 -11.18
CA LEU A 173 -17.05 9.59 -10.57
C LEU A 173 -18.25 9.47 -9.61
N PRO A 174 -18.36 10.37 -8.61
CA PRO A 174 -19.55 10.42 -7.77
C PRO A 174 -20.80 10.64 -8.63
N THR A 175 -21.85 9.86 -8.35
CA THR A 175 -23.15 9.96 -9.02
C THR A 175 -24.27 10.23 -8.01
N ASP A 176 -25.33 10.87 -8.49
CA ASP A 176 -26.55 11.09 -7.71
C ASP A 176 -27.39 9.78 -7.63
N PRO A 177 -28.52 9.76 -6.88
CA PRO A 177 -29.38 8.57 -6.81
C PRO A 177 -29.96 8.12 -8.17
N GLY A 178 -29.97 9.00 -9.17
CA GLY A 178 -30.37 8.71 -10.55
C GLY A 178 -29.23 8.18 -11.44
N GLY A 179 -27.99 8.18 -10.95
CA GLY A 179 -26.80 7.78 -11.70
C GLY A 179 -26.17 8.91 -12.52
N ASP A 180 -26.51 10.17 -12.28
CA ASP A 180 -25.94 11.33 -13.00
C ASP A 180 -24.60 11.78 -12.40
N GLU A 181 -23.57 11.86 -13.24
CA GLU A 181 -22.19 12.27 -12.94
C GLU A 181 -21.91 13.75 -13.28
N GLY A 182 -22.95 14.59 -13.35
CA GLY A 182 -22.84 16.01 -13.65
C GLY A 182 -21.92 16.81 -12.71
N GLU A 183 -21.51 18.00 -13.16
CA GLU A 183 -20.58 18.88 -12.42
C GLU A 183 -21.07 19.22 -11.00
N ARG A 184 -22.38 19.35 -10.83
CA ARG A 184 -22.99 19.57 -9.53
C ARG A 184 -22.67 18.41 -8.57
N THR A 185 -22.83 17.17 -9.00
CA THR A 185 -22.58 15.98 -8.19
C THR A 185 -21.11 15.88 -7.77
N LYS A 186 -20.20 16.20 -8.71
CA LYS A 186 -18.76 16.28 -8.42
C LYS A 186 -18.45 17.36 -7.39
N GLN A 187 -19.05 18.54 -7.53
CA GLN A 187 -18.86 19.63 -6.57
C GLN A 187 -19.43 19.29 -5.18
N GLU A 188 -20.56 18.60 -5.11
CA GLU A 188 -21.15 18.10 -3.86
C GLU A 188 -20.21 17.09 -3.18
N PHE A 189 -19.59 16.18 -3.94
CA PHE A 189 -18.57 15.26 -3.43
C PHE A 189 -17.33 15.99 -2.91
N VAL A 190 -16.79 16.95 -3.67
CA VAL A 190 -15.65 17.78 -3.22
C VAL A 190 -16.00 18.52 -1.93
N ASN A 191 -17.21 19.07 -1.83
CA ASN A 191 -17.67 19.74 -0.62
C ASN A 191 -17.78 18.76 0.56
N ALA A 192 -18.18 17.52 0.34
CA ALA A 192 -18.20 16.50 1.38
C ALA A 192 -16.78 16.14 1.86
N LEU A 193 -15.80 16.04 0.95
CA LEU A 193 -14.39 15.84 1.32
C LEU A 193 -13.84 17.02 2.12
N LYS A 194 -14.22 18.27 1.81
CA LYS A 194 -13.81 19.44 2.59
C LYS A 194 -14.23 19.38 4.06
N LEU A 195 -15.36 18.73 4.36
CA LEU A 195 -15.80 18.56 5.75
C LEU A 195 -14.87 17.64 6.57
N LEU A 196 -14.04 16.84 5.89
CA LEU A 196 -13.03 16.00 6.52
C LEU A 196 -11.74 16.76 6.88
N GLU A 197 -11.48 17.95 6.31
CA GLU A 197 -10.24 18.74 6.56
C GLU A 197 -10.07 19.08 8.05
N ASP A 198 -11.20 19.27 8.75
CA ASP A 198 -11.21 19.55 10.20
C ASP A 198 -11.05 18.29 11.06
N LEU A 199 -10.95 17.10 10.49
CA LEU A 199 -10.91 15.83 11.21
C LEU A 199 -9.52 15.18 11.13
N PRO A 200 -9.08 14.43 12.16
CA PRO A 200 -7.81 13.72 12.12
C PRO A 200 -7.94 12.48 11.23
N VAL A 201 -7.92 12.69 9.91
CA VAL A 201 -8.08 11.63 8.91
C VAL A 201 -6.90 11.57 7.95
N TRP A 202 -6.76 10.43 7.28
CA TRP A 202 -5.93 10.23 6.11
C TRP A 202 -6.77 9.59 5.03
N VAL A 203 -6.84 10.17 3.84
CA VAL A 203 -7.68 9.65 2.76
C VAL A 203 -6.80 9.03 1.67
N VAL A 204 -7.14 7.82 1.24
CA VAL A 204 -6.52 7.17 0.09
C VAL A 204 -7.62 6.92 -0.93
N VAL A 205 -7.46 7.41 -2.15
CA VAL A 205 -8.33 7.08 -3.29
C VAL A 205 -7.63 6.04 -4.14
N ARG A 206 -8.12 4.81 -4.10
CA ARG A 206 -7.63 3.69 -4.93
C ARG A 206 -8.50 3.59 -6.18
N LEU A 207 -7.96 4.00 -7.31
CA LEU A 207 -8.64 3.92 -8.59
C LEU A 207 -8.69 2.47 -9.08
N CYS A 208 -9.86 2.07 -9.55
CA CYS A 208 -10.14 0.74 -10.06
C CYS A 208 -10.42 0.79 -11.58
N THR A 209 -9.89 1.80 -12.28
CA THR A 209 -10.23 2.12 -13.66
C THR A 209 -9.03 2.63 -14.43
N ASN A 210 -8.98 2.32 -15.72
CA ASN A 210 -8.03 2.93 -16.66
C ASN A 210 -8.59 4.19 -17.34
N ASP A 211 -9.74 4.71 -16.89
CA ASP A 211 -10.32 5.93 -17.46
C ASP A 211 -9.56 7.18 -16.99
N SER A 212 -8.87 7.82 -17.93
CA SER A 212 -8.08 9.02 -17.67
C SER A 212 -8.92 10.17 -17.10
N LYS A 213 -10.20 10.31 -17.45
CA LYS A 213 -11.05 11.38 -16.91
C LYS A 213 -11.32 11.20 -15.42
N VAL A 214 -11.45 9.95 -14.98
CA VAL A 214 -11.62 9.63 -13.56
C VAL A 214 -10.32 9.92 -12.83
N ALA A 215 -9.19 9.45 -13.35
CA ALA A 215 -7.86 9.74 -12.78
C ALA A 215 -7.58 11.24 -12.70
N ASP A 216 -7.83 11.99 -13.78
CA ASP A 216 -7.64 13.43 -13.84
C ASP A 216 -8.49 14.17 -12.79
N PHE A 217 -9.71 13.72 -12.55
CA PHE A 217 -10.57 14.31 -11.52
C PHE A 217 -9.98 14.15 -10.12
N TYR A 218 -9.60 12.92 -9.75
CA TYR A 218 -9.07 12.64 -8.42
C TYR A 218 -7.69 13.29 -8.19
N ASN A 219 -6.81 13.28 -9.20
CA ASN A 219 -5.50 13.93 -9.13
C ASN A 219 -5.57 15.45 -8.96
N GLN A 220 -6.69 16.09 -9.31
CA GLN A 220 -6.89 17.53 -9.10
C GLN A 220 -7.32 17.86 -7.67
N LEU A 221 -7.75 16.88 -6.87
CA LEU A 221 -8.29 17.11 -5.51
C LEU A 221 -7.28 17.74 -4.57
N ASP A 222 -5.99 17.40 -4.67
CA ASP A 222 -4.93 17.98 -3.83
C ASP A 222 -4.80 19.50 -4.01
N SER A 223 -5.19 20.02 -5.19
CA SER A 223 -5.20 21.47 -5.43
C SER A 223 -6.44 22.18 -4.88
N LEU A 224 -7.49 21.42 -4.56
CA LEU A 224 -8.80 21.91 -4.15
C LEU A 224 -9.07 21.75 -2.65
N LEU A 225 -8.29 20.90 -1.99
CA LEU A 225 -8.47 20.46 -0.61
C LEU A 225 -7.19 20.70 0.19
N GLU A 226 -7.34 21.08 1.46
CA GLU A 226 -6.25 21.06 2.45
C GLU A 226 -6.21 19.72 3.21
N LEU A 227 -6.74 18.67 2.58
CA LEU A 227 -6.88 17.34 3.13
C LEU A 227 -5.61 16.51 2.90
N SER A 228 -5.23 15.71 3.90
CA SER A 228 -4.19 14.68 3.69
C SER A 228 -4.76 13.54 2.84
N LEU A 229 -4.52 13.61 1.53
CA LEU A 229 -5.07 12.74 0.51
C LEU A 229 -3.96 12.14 -0.36
N GLU A 230 -4.13 10.88 -0.74
CA GLU A 230 -3.27 10.17 -1.69
C GLU A 230 -4.14 9.52 -2.77
N VAL A 231 -3.79 9.68 -4.04
CA VAL A 231 -4.46 9.00 -5.16
C VAL A 231 -3.53 7.91 -5.68
N LEU A 232 -4.05 6.69 -5.79
CA LEU A 232 -3.33 5.52 -6.29
C LEU A 232 -4.05 4.95 -7.51
N ASP A 233 -3.30 4.63 -8.56
CA ASP A 233 -3.79 3.79 -9.65
C ASP A 233 -3.82 2.31 -9.23
N ASP A 234 -4.23 1.41 -10.12
CA ASP A 234 -4.04 -0.02 -9.92
C ASP A 234 -2.53 -0.38 -9.77
N HIS A 235 -2.25 -1.60 -9.30
CA HIS A 235 -0.86 -2.02 -9.01
C HIS A 235 0.06 -1.91 -10.23
N GLU A 236 -0.44 -2.18 -11.44
CA GLU A 236 0.37 -2.13 -12.66
C GLU A 236 0.54 -0.70 -13.16
N GLY A 237 -0.51 0.11 -13.11
CA GLY A 237 -0.53 1.55 -13.35
C GLY A 237 0.52 2.26 -12.52
N GLU A 238 0.43 2.09 -11.22
CA GLU A 238 1.34 2.67 -10.25
C GLU A 238 2.80 2.22 -10.49
N ALA A 239 3.02 0.93 -10.76
CA ALA A 239 4.35 0.42 -11.06
C ALA A 239 4.97 1.04 -12.31
N ARG A 240 4.16 1.34 -13.33
CA ARG A 240 4.61 2.05 -14.55
C ARG A 240 5.05 3.47 -14.22
N GLU A 241 4.36 4.17 -13.33
CA GLU A 241 4.70 5.52 -12.87
C GLU A 241 6.03 5.50 -12.11
N VAL A 242 6.15 4.64 -11.10
CA VAL A 242 7.37 4.42 -10.32
C VAL A 242 8.54 4.05 -11.22
N MET A 243 8.34 3.23 -12.26
CA MET A 243 9.39 2.89 -13.21
C MET A 243 9.94 4.12 -13.95
N ARG A 244 9.11 5.11 -14.32
CA ARG A 244 9.57 6.30 -15.06
C ARG A 244 10.63 7.06 -14.28
N HIS A 245 10.51 7.12 -12.95
CA HIS A 245 11.39 7.86 -12.08
C HIS A 245 12.47 6.96 -11.45
N ASN A 246 12.07 5.82 -10.91
CA ASN A 246 12.91 4.89 -10.14
C ASN A 246 12.95 3.47 -10.74
N LYS A 247 13.19 3.34 -12.06
CA LYS A 247 13.30 2.06 -12.81
C LYS A 247 14.18 0.93 -12.22
N TRP A 248 15.02 1.25 -11.24
CA TRP A 248 15.85 0.29 -10.52
C TRP A 248 15.04 -0.49 -9.46
N LEU A 249 13.91 0.04 -9.02
CA LEU A 249 13.00 -0.56 -8.04
C LEU A 249 12.01 -1.48 -8.77
N ASN A 250 11.81 -2.67 -8.21
CA ASN A 250 10.63 -3.48 -8.49
C ASN A 250 9.51 -3.02 -7.55
N TYR A 251 8.46 -2.40 -8.10
CA TYR A 251 7.30 -1.99 -7.33
C TYR A 251 6.44 -3.22 -6.98
N ALA A 252 6.91 -4.00 -6.02
CA ALA A 252 6.28 -5.24 -5.61
C ALA A 252 4.95 -4.97 -4.89
N LEU A 253 4.02 -5.93 -4.99
CA LEU A 253 2.69 -5.81 -4.41
C LEU A 253 2.66 -5.37 -2.93
N PRO A 254 3.55 -5.84 -2.02
CA PRO A 254 3.53 -5.37 -0.64
C PRO A 254 3.74 -3.86 -0.47
N LEU A 255 4.54 -3.20 -1.33
CA LEU A 255 4.68 -1.73 -1.30
C LEU A 255 3.36 -1.04 -1.63
N HIS A 256 2.66 -1.53 -2.66
CA HIS A 256 1.36 -1.01 -3.04
C HIS A 256 0.33 -1.20 -1.91
N ARG A 257 0.33 -2.38 -1.26
CA ARG A 257 -0.55 -2.65 -0.11
C ARG A 257 -0.26 -1.75 1.08
N CYS A 258 1.00 -1.36 1.33
CA CYS A 258 1.31 -0.36 2.35
C CYS A 258 0.58 0.96 2.07
N ARG A 259 0.68 1.48 0.84
CA ARG A 259 0.06 2.77 0.47
C ARG A 259 -1.46 2.69 0.55
N GLU A 260 -2.06 1.63 0.01
CA GLU A 260 -3.52 1.42 0.07
C GLU A 260 -4.06 1.40 1.51
N VAL A 261 -3.31 0.88 2.49
CA VAL A 261 -3.75 0.80 3.89
C VAL A 261 -3.46 2.08 4.70
N GLY A 262 -2.97 3.12 4.03
CA GLY A 262 -2.68 4.44 4.58
C GLY A 262 -1.31 4.57 5.25
N PHE A 263 -0.30 3.81 4.81
CA PHE A 263 1.07 3.97 5.29
C PHE A 263 1.65 5.31 4.81
N GLN A 264 1.95 6.20 5.75
CA GLN A 264 2.48 7.55 5.50
C GLN A 264 4.00 7.53 5.63
N HIS A 265 4.68 7.76 4.51
CA HIS A 265 6.11 7.99 4.54
C HIS A 265 6.54 8.82 3.34
N ARG A 266 7.27 9.92 3.58
CA ARG A 266 7.71 10.86 2.53
C ARG A 266 8.34 10.20 1.31
N LEU A 267 9.14 9.15 1.52
CA LEU A 267 9.78 8.44 0.40
C LEU A 267 8.80 7.67 -0.49
N PHE A 268 7.66 7.22 0.05
CA PHE A 268 6.64 6.53 -0.73
C PHE A 268 5.91 7.51 -1.65
N ASP A 269 5.60 8.71 -1.16
CA ASP A 269 5.06 9.83 -1.96
C ASP A 269 6.00 10.23 -3.10
N LEU A 270 7.31 10.07 -2.92
CA LEU A 270 8.31 10.46 -3.92
C LEU A 270 8.59 9.38 -4.99
N LEU A 271 8.04 8.17 -4.85
CA LEU A 271 8.40 7.00 -5.68
C LEU A 271 8.12 7.20 -7.16
N ASP A 272 6.97 7.79 -7.46
CA ASP A 272 6.38 8.08 -8.76
C ASP A 272 6.55 9.56 -9.17
N GLU A 273 6.89 10.45 -8.23
CA GLU A 273 7.13 11.87 -8.56
C GLU A 273 8.53 12.14 -9.15
N ARG A 274 9.58 11.57 -8.55
CA ARG A 274 10.97 11.89 -8.93
C ARG A 274 11.98 10.82 -8.58
N LYS A 275 13.16 10.94 -9.21
CA LYS A 275 14.34 10.17 -8.81
C LYS A 275 14.70 10.46 -7.37
N PHE A 276 14.99 9.42 -6.61
CA PHE A 276 15.59 9.56 -5.30
C PHE A 276 16.99 10.15 -5.37
N THR A 277 17.39 10.84 -4.32
CA THR A 277 18.79 11.16 -4.06
C THR A 277 19.53 9.93 -3.53
N VAL A 278 20.86 10.01 -3.47
CA VAL A 278 21.70 8.92 -2.93
C VAL A 278 21.39 8.63 -1.46
N THR A 279 21.13 9.67 -0.67
CA THR A 279 20.74 9.54 0.74
C THR A 279 19.36 8.90 0.87
N GLU A 280 18.39 9.32 0.06
CA GLU A 280 17.03 8.74 0.06
C GLU A 280 17.02 7.27 -0.36
N ILE A 281 17.97 6.82 -1.19
CA ILE A 281 18.13 5.38 -1.49
C ILE A 281 18.55 4.60 -0.25
N GLN A 282 19.47 5.14 0.55
CA GLN A 282 19.90 4.49 1.80
C GLN A 282 18.74 4.44 2.80
N GLU A 283 18.03 5.55 2.99
CA GLU A 283 16.84 5.63 3.85
C GLU A 283 15.76 4.64 3.38
N PHE A 284 15.48 4.58 2.08
CA PHE A 284 14.52 3.63 1.52
C PHE A 284 14.93 2.17 1.74
N CYS A 285 16.22 1.85 1.59
CA CYS A 285 16.73 0.51 1.93
C CYS A 285 16.54 0.19 3.41
N ALA A 286 16.69 1.18 4.30
CA ALA A 286 16.50 1.00 5.74
C ALA A 286 15.03 0.69 6.07
N ILE A 287 14.08 1.33 5.37
CA ILE A 287 12.65 1.00 5.48
C ILE A 287 12.37 -0.40 4.94
N LEU A 288 12.92 -0.77 3.78
CA LEU A 288 12.67 -2.10 3.22
C LEU A 288 13.28 -3.20 4.09
N PHE A 289 14.56 -3.11 4.45
CA PHE A 289 15.30 -4.24 5.03
C PHE A 289 15.51 -4.12 6.54
N GLY A 290 15.20 -2.97 7.13
CA GLY A 290 15.28 -2.67 8.55
C GLY A 290 16.51 -1.82 8.90
N ASN A 291 16.32 -0.84 9.80
CA ASN A 291 17.35 0.12 10.20
C ASN A 291 18.64 -0.56 10.68
N THR A 292 18.53 -1.57 11.55
CA THR A 292 19.70 -2.26 12.11
C THR A 292 20.56 -2.94 11.04
N ALA A 293 19.94 -3.41 9.95
CA ALA A 293 20.70 -3.99 8.84
C ALA A 293 21.49 -2.89 8.10
N VAL A 294 20.82 -1.78 7.77
CA VAL A 294 21.34 -0.75 6.88
C VAL A 294 22.25 0.29 7.56
N GLU A 295 22.08 0.54 8.86
CA GLU A 295 22.96 1.44 9.64
C GLU A 295 24.42 1.02 9.61
N THR A 296 24.68 -0.28 9.44
CA THR A 296 26.03 -0.83 9.34
C THR A 296 26.63 -0.74 7.94
N TRP A 297 25.84 -0.33 6.95
CA TRP A 297 26.28 -0.29 5.56
C TRP A 297 27.13 0.97 5.29
N PRO A 298 28.07 0.90 4.34
CA PRO A 298 28.81 2.06 3.85
C PRO A 298 27.88 3.16 3.33
N ASP A 299 28.20 4.43 3.64
CA ASP A 299 27.50 5.58 3.07
C ASP A 299 27.62 5.56 1.53
N PRO A 300 26.52 5.42 0.79
CA PRO A 300 26.58 5.34 -0.67
C PRO A 300 27.09 6.61 -1.34
N ALA A 301 27.05 7.77 -0.68
CA ALA A 301 27.63 9.01 -1.20
C ALA A 301 29.17 8.99 -1.20
N LEU A 302 29.78 8.21 -0.30
CA LEU A 302 31.23 8.09 -0.14
C LEU A 302 31.78 6.77 -0.72
N GLN A 303 31.05 5.67 -0.55
CA GLN A 303 31.50 4.31 -0.77
C GLN A 303 30.46 3.47 -1.54
N TRP A 304 30.01 3.98 -2.70
CA TRP A 304 28.97 3.33 -3.53
C TRP A 304 29.21 1.84 -3.80
N LYS A 305 30.46 1.46 -4.12
CA LYS A 305 30.77 0.07 -4.47
C LYS A 305 30.49 -0.87 -3.30
N ASP A 306 30.91 -0.50 -2.10
CA ASP A 306 30.76 -1.33 -0.92
C ASP A 306 29.30 -1.35 -0.44
N PHE A 307 28.59 -0.22 -0.53
CA PHE A 307 27.13 -0.16 -0.35
C PHE A 307 26.40 -1.13 -1.29
N ALA A 308 26.73 -1.11 -2.59
CA ALA A 308 26.10 -1.97 -3.59
C ALA A 308 26.36 -3.46 -3.34
N GLU A 309 27.52 -3.84 -2.79
CA GLU A 309 27.79 -5.23 -2.39
C GLU A 309 26.97 -5.63 -1.16
N CYS A 310 26.84 -4.76 -0.14
CA CYS A 310 25.97 -5.00 1.02
C CYS A 310 24.52 -5.24 0.58
N LEU A 311 24.03 -4.38 -0.32
CA LEU A 311 22.67 -4.49 -0.87
C LEU A 311 22.45 -5.80 -1.64
N LYS A 312 23.42 -6.25 -2.44
CA LYS A 312 23.34 -7.56 -3.13
C LYS A 312 23.24 -8.72 -2.14
N VAL A 313 24.05 -8.68 -1.07
CA VAL A 313 24.03 -9.70 -0.02
C VAL A 313 22.68 -9.71 0.68
N GLN A 314 22.11 -8.55 1.00
CA GLN A 314 20.77 -8.46 1.59
C GLN A 314 19.72 -9.08 0.68
N LEU A 315 19.67 -8.65 -0.59
CA LEU A 315 18.68 -9.14 -1.55
C LEU A 315 18.74 -10.66 -1.79
N ALA A 316 19.90 -11.29 -1.61
CA ALA A 316 20.03 -12.75 -1.73
C ALA A 316 19.30 -13.53 -0.62
N HIS A 317 18.93 -12.86 0.48
CA HIS A 317 18.13 -13.43 1.56
C HIS A 317 16.64 -13.10 1.44
N GLU A 318 16.27 -12.26 0.47
CA GLU A 318 14.88 -11.86 0.25
C GLU A 318 14.24 -12.71 -0.84
N ARG A 319 12.92 -12.90 -0.71
CA ARG A 319 12.09 -13.49 -1.75
C ARG A 319 12.04 -12.58 -2.99
N GLU A 320 11.96 -13.18 -4.17
CA GLU A 320 11.62 -12.44 -5.39
C GLU A 320 10.11 -12.12 -5.45
N HIS A 321 9.79 -11.02 -6.12
CA HIS A 321 8.43 -10.53 -6.28
C HIS A 321 8.07 -10.37 -7.75
N TRP A 322 6.78 -10.54 -8.06
CA TRP A 322 6.27 -10.25 -9.38
C TRP A 322 6.52 -8.77 -9.71
N ASP A 323 7.23 -8.54 -10.80
CA ASP A 323 7.45 -7.22 -11.37
C ASP A 323 6.40 -6.99 -12.48
N PRO A 324 5.35 -6.20 -12.21
CA PRO A 324 4.23 -6.04 -13.15
C PRO A 324 4.68 -5.40 -14.46
N THR A 325 5.74 -4.58 -14.44
CA THR A 325 6.26 -3.92 -15.65
C THR A 325 7.09 -4.84 -16.54
N LYS A 326 7.61 -5.95 -15.98
CA LYS A 326 8.44 -6.92 -16.71
C LYS A 326 7.76 -8.27 -16.92
N GLY A 327 6.61 -8.51 -16.27
CA GLY A 327 5.86 -9.75 -16.35
C GLY A 327 6.65 -10.96 -15.83
N LYS A 328 7.43 -10.80 -14.76
CA LYS A 328 8.24 -11.89 -14.18
C LYS A 328 8.62 -11.64 -12.73
N MET A 329 9.02 -12.71 -12.04
CA MET A 329 9.67 -12.60 -10.73
C MET A 329 11.02 -11.88 -10.83
N ALA A 330 11.28 -10.96 -9.90
CA ALA A 330 12.48 -10.17 -9.80
C ALA A 330 12.77 -9.76 -8.35
N PRO A 331 14.04 -9.47 -7.99
CA PRO A 331 14.36 -8.92 -6.68
C PRO A 331 13.73 -7.53 -6.48
N TRP A 332 13.59 -7.12 -5.23
CA TRP A 332 13.16 -5.78 -4.84
C TRP A 332 13.93 -4.66 -5.56
N ILE A 333 15.26 -4.80 -5.64
CA ILE A 333 16.12 -3.77 -6.23
C ILE A 333 17.03 -4.39 -7.29
N ASN A 334 16.99 -3.84 -8.51
CA ASN A 334 17.94 -4.14 -9.56
C ASN A 334 19.25 -3.36 -9.31
N VAL A 335 20.17 -3.96 -8.56
CA VAL A 335 21.44 -3.33 -8.17
C VAL A 335 22.29 -2.89 -9.36
N ARG A 336 22.25 -3.64 -10.47
CA ARG A 336 22.96 -3.26 -11.71
C ARG A 336 22.43 -1.93 -12.25
N LEU A 337 21.12 -1.79 -12.34
CA LEU A 337 20.47 -0.59 -12.85
C LEU A 337 20.62 0.58 -11.88
N LEU A 338 20.48 0.33 -10.57
CA LEU A 338 20.76 1.30 -9.51
C LEU A 338 22.19 1.86 -9.64
N THR A 339 23.18 0.96 -9.77
CA THR A 339 24.59 1.34 -9.94
C THR A 339 24.85 2.09 -11.24
N GLN A 340 24.16 1.74 -12.32
CA GLN A 340 24.27 2.48 -13.58
C GLN A 340 23.78 3.93 -13.45
N ILE A 341 22.73 4.17 -12.65
CA ILE A 341 22.12 5.48 -12.47
C ILE A 341 22.91 6.34 -11.48
N TYR A 342 23.29 5.77 -10.33
CA TYR A 342 23.84 6.51 -9.20
C TYR A 342 25.33 6.28 -8.94
N GLY A 343 25.89 5.16 -9.39
CA GLY A 343 27.27 4.75 -9.07
C GLY A 343 28.39 5.53 -9.76
N LYS A 344 28.09 6.65 -10.43
CA LYS A 344 29.10 7.48 -11.11
C LYS A 344 29.18 8.89 -10.54
N LYS A 345 30.02 9.07 -9.52
CA LYS A 345 30.81 10.29 -9.25
C LYS A 345 32.14 9.92 -8.55
N SER A 346 33.11 9.49 -9.34
CA SER A 346 34.53 9.71 -9.00
C SER A 346 35.31 9.99 -10.29
N LYS A 347 35.25 11.24 -10.72
CA LYS A 347 36.27 11.85 -11.58
C LYS A 347 36.63 13.18 -10.95
N ASN A 348 37.50 13.12 -9.93
CA ASN A 348 38.61 14.04 -9.69
C ASN A 348 39.25 13.71 -8.33
N GLY A 349 40.43 13.11 -8.40
CA GLY A 349 41.25 12.73 -7.25
C GLY A 349 42.54 12.06 -7.70
N ALA A 350 43.19 12.61 -8.73
CA ALA A 350 44.58 12.29 -8.98
C ALA A 350 45.40 12.96 -7.86
N GLY A 351 45.98 12.17 -6.96
CA GLY A 351 46.94 12.70 -5.99
C GLY A 351 47.12 11.87 -4.71
N GLY A 352 47.83 10.75 -4.82
CA GLY A 352 48.78 10.31 -3.79
C GLY A 352 48.26 9.54 -2.57
N GLY A 353 48.99 8.47 -2.22
CA GLY A 353 49.04 7.98 -0.85
C GLY A 353 48.57 6.54 -0.65
N SER A 354 49.49 5.60 -0.80
CA SER A 354 49.39 4.23 -0.29
C SER A 354 49.05 4.18 1.21
N GLY A 355 48.02 3.43 1.57
CA GLY A 355 47.73 3.06 2.96
C GLY A 355 46.60 2.05 3.02
N GLY A 356 46.93 0.77 3.09
CA GLY A 356 45.95 -0.30 3.17
C GLY A 356 45.16 -0.25 4.47
N LEU A 357 43.88 0.08 4.39
CA LEU A 357 42.89 -0.36 5.37
C LEU A 357 42.13 -1.54 4.78
N ARG A 358 42.20 -2.67 5.50
CA ARG A 358 41.37 -3.85 5.26
C ARG A 358 39.91 -3.44 5.44
N SER A 359 39.08 -3.75 4.45
CA SER A 359 37.63 -3.69 4.61
C SER A 359 37.22 -4.64 5.73
N LEU A 360 36.60 -4.10 6.78
CA LEU A 360 35.75 -4.92 7.63
C LEU A 360 34.48 -5.18 6.80
N GLY A 361 34.41 -6.35 6.19
CA GLY A 361 33.20 -6.82 5.52
C GLY A 361 32.05 -6.96 6.51
N CYS A 362 30.82 -6.80 6.01
CA CYS A 362 29.56 -7.03 6.73
C CYS A 362 29.66 -8.23 7.69
N ILE A 363 29.61 -7.95 8.99
CA ILE A 363 29.45 -8.99 10.00
C ILE A 363 27.95 -9.21 10.18
N LEU A 364 27.34 -10.00 9.31
CA LEU A 364 26.01 -10.55 9.56
C LEU A 364 26.16 -11.79 10.44
N GLY A 365 26.05 -11.56 11.75
CA GLY A 365 26.00 -12.61 12.76
C GLY A 365 24.57 -13.06 13.05
N VAL A 366 23.98 -13.88 12.18
CA VAL A 366 22.85 -14.77 12.57
C VAL A 366 22.99 -16.09 11.80
N LYS A 367 23.52 -17.12 12.45
CA LYS A 367 23.42 -18.50 11.93
C LYS A 367 22.01 -19.02 12.20
N PRO A 368 21.34 -19.67 11.23
CA PRO A 368 20.09 -20.37 11.50
C PRO A 368 20.37 -21.56 12.42
N ARG A 369 19.64 -21.66 13.53
CA ARG A 369 19.56 -22.91 14.30
C ARG A 369 18.88 -23.94 13.41
N LYS A 370 19.61 -24.99 13.06
CA LYS A 370 19.02 -26.24 12.58
C LYS A 370 18.13 -26.77 13.71
N THR A 371 16.82 -26.83 13.50
CA THR A 371 15.95 -27.72 14.26
C THR A 371 16.14 -29.11 13.70
N GLU A 372 16.71 -30.00 14.52
CA GLU A 372 16.69 -31.44 14.29
C GLU A 372 15.32 -31.99 14.69
N SER A 373 14.81 -32.87 13.82
CA SER A 373 13.71 -33.86 13.98
C SER A 373 12.36 -33.38 14.52
#